data_AF-A0A7C2HXB2-F1
#
_entry.id   AF-A0A7C2HXB2-F1
#
_cell.length_a   1.000
_cell.length_b   1.000
_cell.length_c   1.000
_cell.angle_alpha   90.00
_cell.angle_beta   90.00
_cell.angle_gamma   90.00
#
_symmetry.space_group_name_H-M   'P 1'
#
loop_
_entity.id
_entity.type
_entity.pdbx_description
1 polymer ?
#
loop_
_entity_poly.entity_id
_entity_poly.type
_entity_poly.pdbx_seq_one_letter_code
_entity_poly.pdbx_strand_id
1 'polypeptide(L)' 'MAKEVFQRTKPHVNIGTIGHVDHGKTTLTAAITHVLSKR' A
#
# COMPACT_ATOMS: atom_id res chain seq x y z
N MET A 1 -18.46 -19.05 6.51
CA MET A 1 -18.92 -18.22 5.38
C MET A 1 -17.74 -18.04 4.44
N ALA A 2 -17.88 -18.36 3.16
CA ALA A 2 -16.79 -18.13 2.20
C ALA A 2 -16.55 -16.61 2.10
N LYS A 3 -15.30 -16.17 2.23
CA LYS A 3 -14.93 -14.76 2.07
C LYS A 3 -15.29 -14.35 0.65
N GLU A 4 -16.00 -13.24 0.49
CA GLU A 4 -16.37 -12.74 -0.83
C GLU A 4 -15.12 -12.53 -1.71
N VAL A 5 -15.24 -12.86 -2.99
CA VAL A 5 -14.16 -12.64 -3.96
C VAL A 5 -14.00 -11.13 -4.16
N PHE A 6 -12.81 -10.61 -3.88
CA PHE A 6 -12.51 -9.20 -4.07
C PHE A 6 -12.61 -8.82 -5.56
N GLN A 7 -13.59 -7.99 -5.89
CA GLN A 7 -13.78 -7.48 -7.25
C GLN A 7 -12.85 -6.28 -7.49
N ARG A 8 -11.88 -6.44 -8.41
CA ARG A 8 -10.93 -5.39 -8.80
C ARG A 8 -11.58 -4.41 -9.78
N THR A 9 -12.40 -3.49 -9.28
CA THR A 9 -13.09 -2.49 -10.12
C THR A 9 -12.20 -1.30 -10.53
N LYS A 10 -11.07 -1.12 -9.84
CA LYS A 10 -10.09 -0.05 -10.10
C LYS A 10 -8.85 -0.61 -10.80
N PRO A 11 -8.14 0.20 -11.61
CA PRO A 11 -6.84 -0.16 -12.14
C PRO A 11 -5.89 -0.59 -11.02
N HIS A 12 -5.21 -1.71 -11.22
CA HIS A 12 -4.27 -2.27 -10.26
C HIS A 12 -2.83 -1.99 -10.72
N VAL A 13 -1.99 -1.52 -9.81
CA VAL A 13 -0.58 -1.19 -10.10
C VAL A 13 0.30 -1.85 -9.04
N ASN A 14 1.36 -2.53 -9.48
CA ASN A 14 2.41 -3.04 -8.61
C ASN A 14 3.49 -1.97 -8.44
N ILE A 15 3.78 -1.59 -7.19
CA ILE A 15 4.79 -0.58 -6.86
C ILE A 15 5.69 -1.05 -5.71
N GLY A 16 6.83 -0.38 -5.52
CA GLY A 16 7.72 -0.61 -4.38
C GLY A 16 8.57 0.62 -4.06
N THR A 17 9.00 0.71 -2.81
CA THR A 17 9.85 1.81 -2.31
C THR A 17 11.30 1.35 -2.24
N ILE A 18 12.20 1.94 -3.03
CA ILE A 18 13.64 1.59 -3.11
C ILE A 18 14.54 2.77 -2.69
N GLY A 19 15.81 2.51 -2.35
CA GLY A 19 16.77 3.56 -1.95
C GLY A 19 17.78 3.16 -0.87
N HIS A 20 18.68 4.09 -0.52
CA HIS A 20 19.78 3.89 0.46
C HIS A 20 19.26 3.64 1.90
N VAL A 21 20.08 3.00 2.75
CA VAL A 21 19.76 2.77 4.17
C VAL A 21 19.40 4.10 4.86
N ASP A 22 18.49 4.05 5.81
CA ASP A 22 18.00 5.21 6.59
C ASP A 22 17.28 6.34 5.83
N HIS A 23 17.01 6.20 4.53
CA HIS A 23 16.20 7.15 3.75
C HIS A 23 14.68 7.00 3.96
N GLY A 24 14.24 6.30 5.01
CA GLY A 24 12.82 6.29 5.41
C GLY A 24 11.86 5.46 4.52
N LYS A 25 12.34 4.48 3.75
CA LYS A 25 11.50 3.64 2.88
C LYS A 25 10.33 2.95 3.63
N THR A 26 10.62 2.41 4.81
CA THR A 26 9.62 1.76 5.70
C THR A 26 8.64 2.79 6.26
N THR A 27 9.14 3.93 6.74
CA THR A 27 8.32 5.03 7.28
C THR A 27 7.36 5.59 6.24
N LEU A 28 7.83 5.82 5.01
CA LEU A 28 7.00 6.30 3.90
C LEU A 28 5.89 5.29 3.57
N THR A 29 6.23 4.00 3.51
CA THR A 29 5.26 2.93 3.24
C THR A 29 4.16 2.88 4.32
N ALA A 30 4.53 3.01 5.59
CA ALA A 30 3.57 3.08 6.70
C ALA A 30 2.69 4.34 6.65
N ALA A 31 3.24 5.49 6.26
CA ALA A 31 2.47 6.72 6.11
C ALA A 31 1.42 6.62 4.99
N ILE A 32 1.77 6.01 3.85
CA ILE A 32 0.84 5.79 2.73
C ILE A 32 -0.36 4.94 3.18
N THR A 33 -0.11 3.81 3.85
CA THR A 33 -1.21 2.93 4.31
C THR A 33 -2.06 3.59 5.40
N HIS A 34 -1.45 4.38 6.30
CA HIS A 34 -2.16 5.10 7.34
C HIS A 34 -3.10 6.18 6.77
N VAL A 35 -2.63 6.97 5.80
CA VAL A 35 -3.44 8.02 5.18
C VAL A 35 -4.57 7.43 4.35
N LEU A 36 -4.31 6.37 3.56
CA LEU A 36 -5.33 5.76 2.71
C LEU A 36 -6.39 4.96 3.48
N SER A 37 -6.09 4.51 4.70
CA SER A 37 -7.09 3.86 5.57
C SER A 37 -7.96 4.83 6.35
N LYS A 38 -7.49 6.08 6.56
CA LYS A 38 -8.23 7.16 7.24
C LYS A 38 -9.06 8.04 6.30
N ARG A 39 -8.86 7.91 5.00
CA ARG A 39 -9.63 8.60 3.95
C ARG A 39 -10.79 7.73 3.50
#